data_AF-A0A1F4Y774-F1
#
_entry.id   AF-A0A1F4Y774-F1
#
_cell.length_a   1.000
_cell.length_b   1.000
_cell.length_c   1.000
_cell.angle_alpha   90.00
_cell.angle_beta   90.00
_cell.angle_gamma   90.00
#
_symmetry.space_group_name_H-M   'P 1'
#
loop_
_entity.id
_entity.type
_entity.pdbx_description
1 polymer ?
#
loop_
_entity_poly.entity_id
_entity_poly.type
_entity_poly.pdbx_seq_one_letter_code
_entity_poly.pdbx_strand_id
1 'polypeptide(L)'
;MVKVRLSLLDKLNLFLGVYGQLFASLLKISWYSPFFIVAVFQLLGTAMFLWFYAPVLISIIKPILSLFVPAQAFHYPQYYLALPTIYAGYETFILGPTLWIIMLAVVIRRLDGAFSRQWLTMRDGLGIAFNRYLRLLLLWLVETVLVLLIFYVPSVILKDMMRGSPNMSAGIGIVLQTAGLLVTALLIYGVVGVVLDNKGMGEALMDGLVGFFRYPVMTFSVVFIPNVLRLVLNELMTDFAPRIIGLLNPDLIPVILLFYIISGVFVNFFVYGAAVLLYRRLE
;
A
#
# COMPACT_ATOMS: atom_id res chain seq x y z
N MET A 1 -9.19 -26.13 16.51
CA MET A 1 -9.57 -25.75 15.14
C MET A 1 -9.73 -26.99 14.29
N VAL A 2 -10.95 -27.33 13.88
CA VAL A 2 -11.22 -28.48 12.99
C VAL A 2 -10.70 -28.12 11.59
N LYS A 3 -9.75 -28.91 11.09
CA LYS A 3 -9.08 -28.72 9.79
C LYS A 3 -10.02 -29.13 8.66
N VAL A 4 -10.97 -28.28 8.28
CA VAL A 4 -11.71 -28.51 7.03
C VAL A 4 -10.77 -28.19 5.87
N ARG A 5 -10.35 -29.22 5.13
CA ARG A 5 -9.67 -29.05 3.84
C ARG A 5 -10.74 -28.64 2.83
N LEU A 6 -10.80 -27.35 2.51
CA LEU A 6 -11.65 -26.83 1.44
C LEU A 6 -11.21 -27.44 0.10
N SER A 7 -12.19 -27.90 -0.70
CA SER A 7 -11.93 -28.33 -2.07
C SER A 7 -11.50 -27.13 -2.94
N LEU A 8 -10.96 -27.39 -4.14
CA LEU A 8 -10.59 -26.32 -5.06
C LEU A 8 -11.82 -25.48 -5.47
N LEU A 9 -12.97 -26.12 -5.66
CA LEU A 9 -14.24 -25.45 -5.95
C LEU A 9 -14.69 -24.56 -4.79
N ASP A 10 -14.55 -25.02 -3.54
CA ASP A 10 -14.91 -24.20 -2.37
C ASP A 10 -14.01 -22.97 -2.26
N LYS A 11 -12.72 -23.10 -2.56
CA LYS A 11 -11.77 -21.97 -2.58
C LYS A 11 -12.12 -20.95 -3.65
N LEU A 12 -12.48 -21.41 -4.85
CA LEU A 12 -12.93 -20.53 -5.94
C LEU A 12 -14.25 -19.83 -5.59
N ASN A 13 -15.23 -20.57 -5.06
CA ASN A 13 -16.51 -20.01 -4.62
C ASN A 13 -16.30 -18.98 -3.50
N LEU A 14 -15.40 -19.25 -2.56
CA LEU A 14 -15.04 -18.31 -1.50
C LEU A 14 -14.40 -17.04 -2.09
N PHE A 15 -13.46 -17.20 -3.03
CA PHE A 15 -12.79 -16.08 -3.69
C PHE A 15 -13.78 -15.20 -4.47
N LEU A 16 -14.59 -15.81 -5.33
CA LEU A 16 -15.61 -15.11 -6.12
C LEU A 16 -16.67 -14.46 -5.23
N GLY A 17 -17.07 -15.14 -4.16
CA GLY A 17 -18.01 -14.60 -3.18
C GLY A 17 -17.47 -13.38 -2.44
N VAL A 18 -16.19 -13.38 -2.07
CA VAL A 18 -15.53 -12.23 -1.43
C VAL A 18 -15.43 -11.05 -2.40
N TYR A 19 -14.92 -11.27 -3.60
CA TYR A 19 -14.82 -10.20 -4.60
C TYR A 19 -16.18 -9.67 -5.01
N GLY A 20 -17.16 -10.53 -5.26
CA GLY A 20 -18.53 -10.14 -5.59
C GLY A 20 -19.16 -9.28 -4.50
N GLN A 21 -18.95 -9.63 -3.23
CA GLN A 21 -19.42 -8.82 -2.10
C GLN A 21 -18.73 -7.45 -2.03
N LEU A 22 -17.43 -7.37 -2.34
CA LEU A 22 -16.69 -6.10 -2.35
C LEU A 22 -17.11 -5.21 -3.52
N PHE A 23 -17.26 -5.77 -4.72
CA PHE A 23 -17.77 -5.03 -5.88
C PHE A 23 -19.16 -4.46 -5.62
N ALA A 24 -20.08 -5.26 -5.06
CA ALA A 24 -21.41 -4.78 -4.67
C ALA A 24 -21.36 -3.69 -3.58
N SER A 25 -20.28 -3.64 -2.81
CA SER A 25 -20.08 -2.69 -1.72
C SER A 25 -19.31 -1.43 -2.15
N LEU A 26 -18.83 -1.36 -3.39
CA LEU A 26 -18.04 -0.24 -3.89
C LEU A 26 -18.81 1.08 -3.87
N LEU A 27 -20.13 1.05 -4.06
CA LEU A 27 -20.99 2.24 -3.97
C LEU A 27 -21.20 2.74 -2.54
N LYS A 28 -20.83 1.95 -1.53
CA LYS A 28 -20.97 2.30 -0.11
C LYS A 28 -19.75 3.07 0.37
N ILE A 29 -19.59 4.30 -0.14
CA ILE A 29 -18.44 5.19 0.13
C ILE A 29 -18.14 5.32 1.63
N SER A 30 -19.16 5.28 2.48
CA SER A 30 -19.00 5.35 3.93
C SER A 30 -18.09 4.24 4.48
N TRP A 31 -18.01 3.07 3.87
CA TRP A 31 -17.24 1.92 4.38
C TRP A 31 -15.73 2.11 4.25
N TYR A 32 -15.29 2.80 3.21
CA TYR A 32 -13.89 3.06 2.91
C TYR A 32 -13.54 4.56 2.92
N SER A 33 -14.43 5.39 3.49
CA SER A 33 -14.21 6.83 3.65
C SER A 33 -12.88 7.21 4.33
N PRO A 34 -12.32 6.44 5.29
CA PRO A 34 -11.03 6.80 5.87
C PRO A 34 -9.86 6.75 4.87
N PHE A 35 -9.95 5.94 3.80
CA PHE A 35 -8.94 5.98 2.73
C PHE A 35 -8.99 7.28 1.93
N PHE A 36 -10.14 7.96 1.84
CA PHE A 36 -10.17 9.31 1.25
C PHE A 36 -9.45 10.34 2.12
N ILE A 37 -9.46 10.17 3.44
CA ILE A 37 -8.68 11.03 4.33
C ILE A 37 -7.19 10.86 4.01
N VAL A 38 -6.72 9.60 3.92
CA VAL A 38 -5.34 9.33 3.48
C VAL A 38 -5.07 9.97 2.11
N ALA A 39 -5.96 9.78 1.14
CA ALA A 39 -5.80 10.35 -0.20
C ALA A 39 -5.73 11.88 -0.19
N VAL A 40 -6.52 12.57 0.63
CA VAL A 40 -6.44 14.03 0.80
C VAL A 40 -5.05 14.43 1.29
N PHE A 41 -4.50 13.75 2.30
CA PHE A 41 -3.15 14.04 2.78
C PHE A 41 -2.07 13.71 1.73
N GLN A 42 -2.24 12.64 0.96
CA GLN A 42 -1.36 12.32 -0.17
C GLN A 42 -1.40 13.41 -1.25
N LEU A 43 -2.59 13.93 -1.57
CA LEU A 43 -2.76 15.04 -2.53
C LEU A 43 -2.15 16.33 -2.00
N LEU A 44 -2.34 16.65 -0.73
CA LEU A 44 -1.72 17.82 -0.09
C LEU A 44 -0.20 17.73 -0.12
N GLY A 45 0.37 16.57 0.24
CA GLY A 45 1.82 16.35 0.15
C GLY A 45 2.33 16.48 -1.30
N THR A 46 1.61 15.89 -2.26
CA THR A 46 1.94 16.01 -3.68
C THR A 46 1.89 17.45 -4.15
N ALA A 47 0.85 18.21 -3.80
CA ALA A 47 0.73 19.63 -4.11
C ALA A 47 1.88 20.44 -3.47
N MET A 48 2.24 20.16 -2.22
CA MET A 48 3.39 20.78 -1.56
C MET A 48 4.70 20.52 -2.31
N PHE A 49 4.91 19.31 -2.83
CA PHE A 49 6.09 19.00 -3.63
C PHE A 49 6.05 19.68 -5.00
N LEU A 50 4.91 19.69 -5.69
CA LEU A 50 4.79 20.38 -6.98
C LEU A 50 5.03 21.90 -6.86
N TRP A 51 4.66 22.48 -5.72
CA TRP A 51 4.77 23.91 -5.46
C TRP A 51 5.96 24.24 -4.54
N PHE A 52 6.94 23.35 -4.42
CA PHE A 52 8.05 23.50 -3.46
C PHE A 52 8.88 24.78 -3.68
N TYR A 53 8.84 25.35 -4.90
CA TYR A 53 9.53 26.60 -5.24
C TYR A 53 8.91 27.84 -4.58
N ALA A 54 7.73 27.73 -3.96
CA ALA A 54 7.13 28.84 -3.23
C ALA A 54 8.03 29.27 -2.04
N PRO A 55 8.16 30.58 -1.74
CA PRO A 55 9.14 31.09 -0.77
C PRO A 55 9.10 30.46 0.64
N VAL A 56 7.90 30.10 1.11
CA VAL A 56 7.72 29.46 2.41
C VAL A 56 8.08 27.97 2.34
N LEU A 57 7.63 27.28 1.29
CA LEU A 57 7.82 25.84 1.13
C LEU A 57 9.27 25.48 0.84
N ILE A 58 9.99 26.27 0.05
CA ILE A 58 11.38 26.00 -0.30
C ILE A 58 12.28 25.95 0.94
N SER A 59 12.03 26.83 1.91
CA SER A 59 12.82 26.93 3.14
C SER A 59 12.64 25.72 4.06
N ILE A 60 11.49 25.04 3.98
CA ILE A 60 11.15 23.89 4.82
C ILE A 60 11.46 22.57 4.10
N ILE A 61 11.03 22.46 2.85
CA ILE A 61 11.05 21.22 2.07
C ILE A 61 12.45 20.95 1.52
N LYS A 62 13.16 21.96 0.99
CA LYS A 62 14.46 21.76 0.34
C LYS A 62 15.51 21.13 1.26
N PRO A 63 15.69 21.56 2.54
CA PRO A 63 16.64 20.92 3.44
C PRO A 63 16.36 19.43 3.61
N ILE A 64 15.08 19.06 3.76
CA ILE A 64 14.66 17.66 3.92
C ILE A 64 14.93 16.87 2.64
N LEU A 65 14.51 17.38 1.48
CA LEU A 65 14.71 16.70 0.20
C LEU A 65 16.19 16.55 -0.18
N SER A 66 17.03 17.50 0.22
CA SER A 66 18.47 17.49 -0.10
C SER A 66 19.23 16.35 0.58
N LEU A 67 18.63 15.71 1.61
CA LEU A 67 19.16 14.51 2.24
C LEU A 67 19.00 13.26 1.36
N PHE A 68 18.04 13.26 0.43
CA PHE A 68 17.65 12.08 -0.35
C PHE A 68 17.93 12.24 -1.85
N VAL A 69 18.04 13.48 -2.33
CA VAL A 69 18.09 13.77 -3.76
C VAL A 69 19.25 14.73 -4.08
N PRO A 70 20.05 14.49 -5.13
CA PRO A 70 21.16 15.38 -5.50
C PRO A 70 20.67 16.77 -5.94
N ALA A 71 21.54 17.77 -5.79
CA ALA A 71 21.23 19.18 -6.12
C ALA A 71 20.65 19.37 -7.53
N GLN A 72 21.14 18.61 -8.52
CA GLN A 72 20.67 18.67 -9.90
C GLN A 72 19.18 18.29 -10.07
N ALA A 73 18.62 17.50 -9.15
CA ALA A 73 17.22 17.09 -9.21
C ALA A 73 16.26 18.20 -8.82
N PHE A 74 16.71 19.32 -8.24
CA PHE A 74 15.84 20.46 -7.94
C PHE A 74 15.56 21.34 -9.16
N HIS A 75 16.10 20.98 -10.33
CA HIS A 75 15.93 21.73 -11.57
C HIS A 75 15.00 21.00 -12.54
N TYR A 76 14.27 21.78 -13.34
CA TYR A 76 13.43 21.24 -14.41
C TYR A 76 14.31 20.67 -15.55
N PRO A 77 13.97 19.51 -16.16
CA PRO A 77 12.84 18.61 -15.84
C PRO A 77 13.21 17.51 -14.83
N GLN A 78 14.44 17.50 -14.32
CA GLN A 78 14.97 16.45 -13.41
C GLN A 78 14.15 16.31 -12.12
N TYR A 79 13.51 17.39 -11.67
CA TYR A 79 12.60 17.33 -10.53
C TYR A 79 11.44 16.35 -10.73
N TYR A 80 10.89 16.28 -11.94
CA TYR A 80 9.81 15.35 -12.25
C TYR A 80 10.26 13.88 -12.27
N LEU A 81 11.55 13.61 -12.51
CA LEU A 81 12.12 12.26 -12.35
C LEU A 81 12.27 11.87 -10.88
N ALA A 82 12.58 12.83 -10.00
CA ALA A 82 12.75 12.58 -8.57
C ALA A 82 11.41 12.56 -7.80
N LEU A 83 10.38 13.22 -8.33
CA LEU A 83 9.09 13.41 -7.66
C LEU A 83 8.44 12.09 -7.18
N PRO A 84 8.41 10.98 -7.95
CA PRO A 84 7.85 9.71 -7.48
C PRO A 84 8.60 9.13 -6.28
N THR A 85 9.93 9.22 -6.27
CA THR A 85 10.76 8.77 -5.14
C THR A 85 10.52 9.62 -3.89
N ILE A 86 10.43 10.95 -4.06
CA ILE A 86 10.11 11.88 -2.99
C ILE A 86 8.73 11.57 -2.40
N TYR A 87 7.74 11.38 -3.27
CA TYR A 87 6.38 11.02 -2.88
C TYR A 87 6.34 9.67 -2.13
N ALA A 88 7.04 8.65 -2.62
CA ALA A 88 7.11 7.35 -1.96
C ALA A 88 7.73 7.46 -0.55
N GLY A 89 8.79 8.26 -0.39
CA GLY A 89 9.39 8.54 0.91
C GLY A 89 8.42 9.24 1.87
N TYR A 90 7.67 10.22 1.37
CA TYR A 90 6.61 10.89 2.14
C TYR A 90 5.48 9.93 2.56
N GLU A 91 4.98 9.12 1.61
CA GLU A 91 3.93 8.14 1.85
C GLU A 91 4.36 7.11 2.89
N THR A 92 5.57 6.55 2.76
CA THR A 92 6.08 5.52 3.68
C THR A 92 6.47 6.10 5.03
N PHE A 93 7.37 7.10 5.07
CA PHE A 93 8.01 7.49 6.33
C PHE A 93 7.26 8.57 7.12
N ILE A 94 6.38 9.34 6.47
CA ILE A 94 5.56 10.35 7.16
C ILE A 94 4.14 9.85 7.31
N LEU A 95 3.44 9.60 6.20
CA LEU A 95 2.03 9.19 6.27
C LEU A 95 1.85 7.79 6.84
N GLY A 96 2.76 6.86 6.56
CA GLY A 96 2.78 5.49 7.09
C GLY A 96 2.56 5.43 8.60
N PRO A 97 3.53 5.90 9.41
CA PRO A 97 3.41 5.84 10.85
C PRO A 97 2.31 6.76 11.39
N THR A 98 2.10 7.94 10.81
CA THR A 98 1.23 8.96 11.44
C THR A 98 -0.27 8.79 11.15
N LEU A 99 -0.64 8.49 9.90
CA LEU A 99 -2.03 8.53 9.44
C LEU A 99 -2.50 7.18 8.90
N TRP A 100 -1.67 6.54 8.09
CA TRP A 100 -2.00 5.31 7.37
C TRP A 100 -2.42 4.19 8.32
N ILE A 101 -1.60 3.90 9.35
CA ILE A 101 -1.87 2.87 10.35
C ILE A 101 -3.20 3.11 11.08
N ILE A 102 -3.46 4.37 11.46
CA ILE A 102 -4.67 4.74 12.20
C ILE A 102 -5.89 4.56 11.31
N MET A 103 -5.87 5.11 10.10
CA MET A 103 -6.98 4.99 9.15
C MET A 103 -7.21 3.54 8.72
N LEU A 104 -6.15 2.75 8.60
CA LEU A 104 -6.24 1.33 8.30
C LEU A 104 -7.02 0.57 9.37
N ALA A 105 -6.70 0.78 10.65
CA ALA A 105 -7.44 0.16 11.76
C ALA A 105 -8.92 0.61 11.79
N VAL A 106 -9.18 1.89 11.52
CA VAL A 106 -10.55 2.41 11.38
C VAL A 106 -11.31 1.69 10.26
N VAL A 107 -10.70 1.52 9.08
CA VAL A 107 -11.32 0.83 7.94
C VAL A 107 -11.60 -0.62 8.28
N ILE A 108 -10.61 -1.36 8.79
CA ILE A 108 -10.77 -2.76 9.17
C ILE A 108 -11.96 -2.92 10.12
N ARG A 109 -12.03 -2.07 11.16
CA ARG A 109 -13.13 -2.11 12.12
C ARG A 109 -14.48 -1.75 11.48
N ARG A 110 -14.53 -0.79 10.57
CA ARG A 110 -15.80 -0.42 9.90
C ARG A 110 -16.28 -1.48 8.93
N LEU A 111 -15.37 -2.12 8.18
CA LEU A 111 -15.70 -3.22 7.29
C LEU A 111 -16.22 -4.43 8.10
N ASP A 112 -15.56 -4.72 9.21
CA ASP A 112 -15.99 -5.73 10.18
C ASP A 112 -17.43 -5.47 10.68
N GLY A 113 -17.74 -4.24 11.12
CA GLY A 113 -19.11 -3.87 11.49
C GLY A 113 -20.11 -3.99 10.35
N ALA A 114 -19.74 -3.47 9.18
CA ALA A 114 -20.58 -3.52 7.98
C ALA A 114 -20.96 -4.95 7.57
N PHE A 115 -20.02 -5.89 7.65
CA PHE A 115 -20.28 -7.30 7.35
C PHE A 115 -21.06 -8.02 8.45
N SER A 116 -20.97 -7.57 9.71
CA SER A 116 -21.81 -8.05 10.83
C SER A 116 -23.16 -7.33 10.98
N ARG A 117 -23.51 -6.43 10.05
CA ARG A 117 -24.72 -5.57 10.16
C ARG A 117 -24.74 -4.70 11.43
N GLN A 118 -23.56 -4.33 11.93
CA GLN A 118 -23.39 -3.39 13.03
C GLN A 118 -22.95 -2.02 12.50
N TRP A 119 -23.59 -0.96 12.98
CA TRP A 119 -23.23 0.41 12.65
C TRP A 119 -22.10 0.87 13.56
N LEU A 120 -20.87 0.80 13.06
CA LEU A 120 -19.69 1.28 13.78
C LEU A 120 -19.27 2.66 13.28
N THR A 121 -19.05 3.55 14.24
CA THR A 121 -18.66 4.92 13.95
C THR A 121 -17.14 5.01 13.72
N MET A 122 -16.70 6.11 13.10
CA MET A 122 -15.27 6.39 12.95
C MET A 122 -14.56 6.51 14.31
N ARG A 123 -15.27 7.02 15.32
CA ARG A 123 -14.76 7.18 16.69
C ARG A 123 -14.38 5.83 17.32
N ASP A 124 -15.21 4.81 17.10
CA ASP A 124 -14.94 3.46 17.62
C ASP A 124 -13.65 2.88 17.02
N GLY A 125 -13.48 3.05 15.71
CA GLY A 125 -12.27 2.67 14.99
C GLY A 125 -11.03 3.42 15.49
N LEU A 126 -11.15 4.72 15.75
CA LEU A 126 -10.05 5.54 16.26
C LEU A 126 -9.62 5.10 17.66
N GLY A 127 -10.56 4.81 18.56
CA GLY A 127 -10.24 4.31 19.89
C GLY A 127 -9.43 3.00 19.84
N ILE A 128 -9.83 2.07 18.97
CA ILE A 128 -9.08 0.82 18.74
C ILE A 128 -7.70 1.11 18.14
N ALA A 129 -7.64 2.01 17.15
CA ALA A 129 -6.39 2.38 16.48
C ALA A 129 -5.36 2.94 17.46
N PHE A 130 -5.75 3.87 18.34
CA PHE A 130 -4.85 4.46 19.34
C PHE A 130 -4.44 3.43 20.41
N ASN A 131 -5.39 2.65 20.92
CA ASN A 131 -5.09 1.62 21.94
C ASN A 131 -4.13 0.55 21.43
N ARG A 132 -4.13 0.28 20.13
CA ARG A 132 -3.32 -0.76 19.49
C ARG A 132 -2.21 -0.19 18.60
N TYR A 133 -2.00 1.13 18.65
CA TYR A 133 -1.11 1.85 17.74
C TYR A 133 0.30 1.29 17.76
N LEU A 134 0.88 1.05 18.93
CA LEU A 134 2.24 0.54 19.05
C LEU A 134 2.40 -0.85 18.41
N ARG A 135 1.40 -1.74 18.54
CA ARG A 135 1.44 -3.07 17.92
C ARG A 135 1.32 -2.97 16.40
N LEU A 136 0.44 -2.11 15.91
CA LEU A 136 0.28 -1.86 14.49
C LEU A 136 1.52 -1.19 13.88
N LEU A 137 2.15 -0.26 14.60
CA LEU A 137 3.40 0.39 14.22
C LEU A 137 4.54 -0.61 14.12
N LEU A 138 4.65 -1.55 15.06
CA LEU A 138 5.66 -2.59 14.99
C LEU A 138 5.41 -3.56 13.82
N LEU A 139 4.15 -3.94 13.54
CA LEU A 139 3.82 -4.74 12.36
C LEU A 139 4.16 -4.01 11.06
N TRP A 140 3.78 -2.73 10.96
CA TRP A 140 4.12 -1.88 9.83
C TRP A 140 5.63 -1.72 9.66
N LEU A 141 6.38 -1.59 10.76
CA LEU A 141 7.84 -1.49 10.73
C LEU A 141 8.46 -2.80 10.21
N VAL A 142 7.97 -3.96 10.67
CA VAL A 142 8.42 -5.27 10.16
C VAL A 142 8.13 -5.39 8.67
N GLU A 143 6.92 -5.07 8.23
CA GLU A 143 6.55 -5.06 6.80
C GLU A 143 7.47 -4.14 6.00
N THR A 144 7.64 -2.90 6.45
CA THR A 144 8.45 -1.89 5.78
C THR A 144 9.91 -2.32 5.68
N VAL A 145 10.49 -2.84 6.75
CA VAL A 145 11.88 -3.35 6.74
C VAL A 145 12.04 -4.51 5.77
N LEU A 146 11.11 -5.47 5.77
CA LEU A 146 11.16 -6.62 4.85
C LEU A 146 11.04 -6.17 3.39
N VAL A 147 10.12 -5.26 3.09
CA VAL A 147 9.96 -4.68 1.76
C VAL A 147 11.22 -3.92 1.36
N LEU A 148 11.76 -3.05 2.23
CA LEU A 148 13.00 -2.33 1.96
C LEU A 148 14.17 -3.28 1.70
N LEU A 149 14.29 -4.38 2.43
CA LEU A 149 15.33 -5.39 2.17
C LEU A 149 15.17 -6.04 0.80
N ILE A 150 13.94 -6.36 0.39
CA ILE A 150 13.62 -6.91 -0.94
C ILE A 150 13.97 -5.93 -2.05
N PHE A 151 13.79 -4.62 -1.86
CA PHE A 151 14.18 -3.64 -2.87
C PHE A 151 15.68 -3.34 -2.84
N TYR A 152 16.24 -3.13 -1.65
CA TYR A 152 17.62 -2.68 -1.47
C TYR A 152 18.63 -3.76 -1.84
N VAL A 153 18.51 -4.98 -1.30
CA VAL A 153 19.53 -6.02 -1.47
C VAL A 153 19.72 -6.40 -2.94
N PRO A 154 18.67 -6.68 -3.72
CA PRO A 154 18.81 -6.98 -5.14
C PRO A 154 19.26 -5.78 -5.96
N SER A 155 18.87 -4.55 -5.61
CA SER A 155 19.33 -3.34 -6.33
C SER A 155 20.85 -3.14 -6.22
N VAL A 156 21.46 -3.58 -5.12
CA VAL A 156 22.91 -3.54 -4.92
C VAL A 156 23.61 -4.68 -5.66
N ILE A 157 23.07 -5.91 -5.56
CA ILE A 157 23.69 -7.11 -6.15
C ILE A 157 23.55 -7.14 -7.67
N LEU A 158 22.40 -6.71 -8.21
CA LEU A 158 22.07 -6.77 -9.64
C LEU A 158 22.31 -5.44 -10.37
N LYS A 159 23.03 -4.50 -9.74
CA LYS A 159 23.26 -3.13 -10.26
C LYS A 159 23.80 -3.11 -11.68
N ASP A 160 24.72 -4.01 -12.00
CA ASP A 160 25.36 -4.07 -13.32
C ASP A 160 24.43 -4.66 -14.39
N MET A 161 23.54 -5.58 -14.01
CA MET A 161 22.53 -6.13 -14.91
C MET A 161 21.46 -5.09 -15.28
N MET A 162 21.08 -4.24 -14.33
CA MET A 162 20.09 -3.17 -14.56
C MET A 162 20.62 -2.04 -15.46
N ARG A 163 21.93 -1.80 -15.48
CA ARG A 163 22.55 -0.73 -16.29
C ARG A 163 22.56 -1.01 -17.79
N GLY A 164 22.51 -2.28 -18.20
CA GLY A 164 22.69 -2.68 -19.60
C GLY A 164 21.43 -2.64 -20.46
N SER A 165 20.22 -2.68 -19.88
CA SER A 165 18.97 -2.75 -20.64
C SER A 165 17.77 -2.18 -19.86
N PRO A 166 17.06 -1.16 -20.39
CA PRO A 166 15.85 -0.62 -19.77
C PRO A 166 14.74 -1.66 -19.55
N ASN A 167 14.59 -2.61 -20.48
CA ASN A 167 13.58 -3.67 -20.35
C ASN A 167 13.94 -4.64 -19.22
N MET A 168 15.24 -4.84 -18.95
CA MET A 168 15.71 -5.67 -17.85
C MET A 168 15.54 -4.97 -16.50
N SER A 169 15.77 -3.65 -16.43
CA SER A 169 15.45 -2.83 -15.25
C SER A 169 13.97 -2.94 -14.89
N ALA A 170 13.08 -2.68 -15.84
CA ALA A 170 11.63 -2.79 -15.62
C ALA A 170 11.21 -4.21 -15.23
N GLY A 171 11.77 -5.24 -15.87
CA GLY A 171 11.51 -6.64 -15.51
C GLY A 171 11.90 -6.97 -14.06
N ILE A 172 13.09 -6.52 -13.62
CA ILE A 172 13.53 -6.67 -12.23
C ILE A 172 12.63 -5.84 -11.30
N GLY A 173 12.28 -4.61 -11.68
CA GLY A 173 11.35 -3.74 -10.95
C GLY A 173 10.03 -4.43 -10.65
N ILE A 174 9.37 -4.98 -11.67
CA ILE A 174 8.11 -5.74 -11.53
C ILE A 174 8.28 -6.94 -10.59
N VAL A 175 9.38 -7.69 -10.71
CA VAL A 175 9.66 -8.84 -9.84
C VAL A 175 9.81 -8.40 -8.38
N LEU A 176 10.56 -7.33 -8.11
CA LEU A 176 10.76 -6.81 -6.76
C LEU A 176 9.47 -6.25 -6.17
N GLN A 177 8.67 -5.53 -6.97
CA GLN A 177 7.36 -5.05 -6.54
C GLN A 177 6.40 -6.21 -6.23
N THR A 178 6.41 -7.26 -7.06
CA THR A 178 5.61 -8.47 -6.83
C THR A 178 6.04 -9.19 -5.54
N ALA A 179 7.36 -9.24 -5.28
CA ALA A 179 7.90 -9.77 -4.03
C ALA A 179 7.53 -8.88 -2.82
N GLY A 180 7.45 -7.56 -2.97
CA GLY A 180 6.92 -6.66 -1.96
C GLY A 180 5.44 -6.96 -1.63
N LEU A 181 4.61 -7.16 -2.65
CA LEU A 181 3.20 -7.57 -2.46
C LEU A 181 3.08 -8.94 -1.79
N LEU A 182 4.04 -9.85 -2.00
CA LEU A 182 4.10 -11.12 -1.30
C LEU A 182 4.32 -10.93 0.21
N VAL A 183 5.18 -9.98 0.61
CA VAL A 183 5.35 -9.62 2.04
C VAL A 183 4.07 -9.06 2.63
N THR A 184 3.40 -8.15 1.93
CA THR A 184 2.09 -7.65 2.37
C THR A 184 1.08 -8.80 2.51
N ALA A 185 1.04 -9.74 1.57
CA ALA A 185 0.18 -10.92 1.66
C ALA A 185 0.52 -11.85 2.84
N LEU A 186 1.79 -11.96 3.22
CA LEU A 186 2.22 -12.71 4.40
C LEU A 186 1.76 -12.07 5.71
N LEU A 187 1.64 -10.74 5.76
CA LEU A 187 1.39 -9.99 6.99
C LEU A 187 -0.04 -9.45 7.12
N ILE A 188 -0.85 -9.51 6.06
CA ILE A 188 -2.17 -8.88 6.01
C ILE A 188 -3.12 -9.35 7.12
N TYR A 189 -3.15 -10.66 7.43
CA TYR A 189 -3.99 -11.18 8.50
C TYR A 189 -3.49 -10.82 9.89
N GLY A 190 -2.19 -10.53 10.05
CA GLY A 190 -1.65 -10.05 11.31
C GLY A 190 -2.22 -8.67 11.67
N VAL A 191 -2.33 -7.77 10.69
CA VAL A 191 -2.98 -6.46 10.90
C VAL A 191 -4.45 -6.66 11.31
N VAL A 192 -5.18 -7.51 10.60
CA VAL A 192 -6.59 -7.80 10.92
C VAL A 192 -6.74 -8.40 12.32
N GLY A 193 -5.91 -9.37 12.69
CA GLY A 193 -5.93 -10.00 14.01
C GLY A 193 -5.56 -9.04 15.16
N VAL A 194 -4.65 -8.09 14.94
CA VAL A 194 -4.40 -7.03 15.91
C VAL A 194 -5.62 -6.13 16.06
N VAL A 195 -6.30 -5.75 14.97
CA VAL A 195 -7.43 -4.78 15.02
C VAL A 195 -8.74 -5.41 15.48
N LEU A 196 -9.01 -6.68 15.18
CA LEU A 196 -10.25 -7.34 15.58
C LEU A 196 -10.08 -8.00 16.95
N ASP A 197 -9.07 -8.86 17.12
CA ASP A 197 -8.97 -9.75 18.28
C ASP A 197 -7.98 -9.29 19.36
N ASN A 198 -7.37 -8.12 19.17
CA ASN A 198 -6.38 -7.56 20.11
C ASN A 198 -5.16 -8.47 20.34
N LYS A 199 -4.77 -9.23 19.31
CA LYS A 199 -3.64 -10.16 19.39
C LYS A 199 -2.33 -9.45 19.71
N GLY A 200 -1.42 -10.17 20.35
CA GLY A 200 -0.04 -9.72 20.54
C GLY A 200 0.70 -9.64 19.19
N MET A 201 1.83 -8.93 19.15
CA MET A 201 2.63 -8.82 17.91
C MET A 201 3.09 -10.20 17.38
N GLY A 202 3.60 -11.06 18.27
CA GLY A 202 4.07 -12.40 17.88
C GLY A 202 2.95 -13.30 17.37
N GLU A 203 1.80 -13.29 18.05
CA GLU A 203 0.60 -14.01 17.62
C GLU A 203 0.09 -13.51 16.27
N ALA A 204 0.05 -12.19 16.08
CA ALA A 204 -0.37 -11.57 14.83
C ALA A 204 0.55 -11.92 13.66
N LEU A 205 1.87 -11.91 13.87
CA LEU A 205 2.83 -12.36 12.85
C LEU A 205 2.64 -13.84 12.50
N MET A 206 2.47 -14.69 13.52
CA MET A 206 2.23 -16.11 13.32
C MET A 206 0.93 -16.36 12.55
N ASP A 207 -0.16 -15.65 12.89
CA ASP A 207 -1.44 -15.77 12.19
C ASP A 207 -1.36 -15.27 10.75
N GLY A 208 -0.59 -14.21 10.49
CA GLY A 208 -0.24 -13.79 9.13
C GLY A 208 0.37 -14.93 8.32
N LEU A 209 1.45 -15.51 8.84
CA LEU A 209 2.18 -16.60 8.19
C LEU A 209 1.31 -17.85 8.02
N VAL A 210 0.64 -18.29 9.08
CA VAL A 210 -0.24 -19.48 9.06
C VAL A 210 -1.40 -19.27 8.09
N GLY A 211 -2.02 -18.09 8.10
CA GLY A 211 -3.08 -17.73 7.16
C GLY A 211 -2.61 -17.77 5.71
N PHE A 212 -1.45 -17.19 5.42
CA PHE A 212 -0.84 -17.24 4.10
C PHE A 212 -0.52 -18.66 3.66
N PHE A 213 0.23 -19.45 4.45
CA PHE A 213 0.64 -20.80 4.06
C PHE A 213 -0.53 -21.78 3.96
N ARG A 214 -1.64 -21.52 4.66
CA ARG A 214 -2.87 -22.30 4.52
C ARG A 214 -3.59 -22.01 3.20
N TYR A 215 -3.57 -20.76 2.73
CA TYR A 215 -4.24 -20.33 1.50
C TYR A 215 -3.36 -19.38 0.65
N PRO A 216 -2.22 -19.84 0.13
CA PRO A 216 -1.19 -18.95 -0.43
C PRO A 216 -1.67 -18.26 -1.70
N VAL A 217 -2.23 -19.02 -2.64
CA VAL A 217 -2.76 -18.49 -3.91
C VAL A 217 -3.87 -17.47 -3.65
N MET A 218 -4.77 -17.78 -2.72
CA MET A 218 -5.91 -16.91 -2.42
C MET A 218 -5.48 -15.61 -1.76
N THR A 219 -4.66 -15.70 -0.72
CA THR A 219 -4.16 -14.55 0.05
C THR A 219 -3.30 -13.67 -0.84
N PHE A 220 -2.42 -14.27 -1.65
CA PHE A 220 -1.63 -13.53 -2.62
C PHE A 220 -2.53 -12.85 -3.67
N SER A 221 -3.52 -13.55 -4.23
CA SER A 221 -4.43 -12.98 -5.25
C SER A 221 -5.21 -11.78 -4.71
N VAL A 222 -5.64 -11.83 -3.45
CA VAL A 222 -6.34 -10.75 -2.75
C VAL A 222 -5.50 -9.47 -2.71
N VAL A 223 -4.19 -9.60 -2.51
CA VAL A 223 -3.26 -8.47 -2.51
C VAL A 223 -2.86 -8.09 -3.92
N PHE A 224 -2.50 -9.06 -4.74
CA PHE A 224 -1.92 -8.87 -6.06
C PHE A 224 -2.91 -8.26 -7.06
N ILE A 225 -4.09 -8.85 -7.23
CA ILE A 225 -5.04 -8.46 -8.29
C ILE A 225 -5.43 -6.98 -8.19
N PRO A 226 -5.82 -6.44 -7.02
CA PRO A 226 -6.11 -5.02 -6.92
C PRO A 226 -4.87 -4.15 -7.17
N ASN A 227 -3.69 -4.61 -6.75
CA ASN A 227 -2.45 -3.85 -6.93
C ASN A 227 -1.88 -3.88 -8.35
N VAL A 228 -2.37 -4.72 -9.27
CA VAL A 228 -1.90 -4.74 -10.67
C VAL A 228 -1.94 -3.36 -11.31
N LEU A 229 -3.01 -2.59 -11.07
CA LEU A 229 -3.12 -1.22 -11.58
C LEU A 229 -2.02 -0.32 -11.00
N ARG A 230 -1.73 -0.42 -9.70
CA ARG A 230 -0.67 0.36 -9.06
C ARG A 230 0.72 -0.04 -9.54
N LEU A 231 0.96 -1.32 -9.81
CA LEU A 231 2.20 -1.79 -10.42
C LEU A 231 2.44 -1.11 -11.77
N VAL A 232 1.42 -1.09 -12.64
CA VAL A 232 1.52 -0.42 -13.95
C VAL A 232 1.79 1.07 -13.80
N LEU A 233 1.06 1.76 -12.92
CA LEU A 233 1.27 3.19 -12.68
C LEU A 233 2.66 3.49 -12.10
N ASN A 234 3.17 2.63 -11.21
CA ASN A 234 4.50 2.81 -10.63
C ASN A 234 5.60 2.66 -11.69
N GLU A 235 5.52 1.64 -12.54
CA GLU A 235 6.46 1.46 -13.66
C GLU A 235 6.45 2.64 -14.64
N LEU A 236 5.28 3.25 -14.88
CA LEU A 236 5.17 4.48 -15.67
C LEU A 236 5.91 5.66 -15.03
N MET A 237 5.91 5.74 -13.70
CA MET A 237 6.55 6.82 -12.94
C MET A 237 8.04 6.57 -12.65
N THR A 238 8.53 5.33 -12.74
CA THR A 238 9.94 4.99 -12.48
C THR A 238 10.70 4.75 -13.77
N ASP A 239 10.59 3.57 -14.35
CA ASP A 239 11.45 3.09 -15.43
C ASP A 239 11.09 3.73 -16.78
N PHE A 240 9.82 4.09 -16.98
CA PHE A 240 9.36 4.78 -18.18
C PHE A 240 9.34 6.31 -18.05
N ALA A 241 9.54 6.88 -16.86
CA ALA A 241 9.51 8.33 -16.67
C ALA A 241 10.51 9.10 -17.54
N PRO A 242 11.76 8.63 -17.78
CA PRO A 242 12.67 9.28 -18.72
C PRO A 242 12.11 9.37 -20.15
N ARG A 243 11.38 8.33 -20.59
CA ARG A 243 10.74 8.32 -21.92
C ARG A 243 9.54 9.26 -21.97
N ILE A 244 8.74 9.32 -20.91
CA ILE A 244 7.60 10.24 -20.80
C ILE A 244 8.11 11.70 -20.84
N ILE A 245 9.16 12.01 -20.09
CA ILE A 245 9.75 13.35 -20.06
C ILE A 245 10.42 13.73 -21.38
N GLY A 246 11.11 12.78 -22.02
CA GLY A 246 11.84 13.04 -23.26
C GLY A 246 10.97 13.08 -24.52
N LEU A 247 9.89 12.29 -24.57
CA LEU A 247 9.03 12.16 -25.76
C LEU A 247 7.68 12.86 -25.61
N LEU A 248 7.21 13.09 -24.38
CA LEU A 248 5.93 13.73 -24.07
C LEU A 248 6.16 14.98 -23.21
N ASN A 249 5.30 15.23 -22.23
CA ASN A 249 5.38 16.37 -21.31
C ASN A 249 5.71 15.88 -19.88
N PRO A 250 6.72 16.48 -19.20
CA PRO A 250 7.01 16.19 -17.79
C PRO A 250 5.83 16.36 -16.82
N ASP A 251 4.88 17.24 -17.15
CA ASP A 251 3.66 17.46 -16.37
C ASP A 251 2.70 16.25 -16.36
N LEU A 252 2.97 15.21 -17.16
CA LEU A 252 2.25 13.94 -17.08
C LEU A 252 2.59 13.15 -15.80
N ILE A 253 3.80 13.31 -15.23
CA ILE A 253 4.17 12.60 -13.99
C ILE A 253 3.22 12.93 -12.83
N PRO A 254 2.93 14.21 -12.52
CA PRO A 254 1.91 14.58 -11.54
C PRO A 254 0.53 13.99 -11.80
N VAL A 255 0.13 13.91 -13.08
CA VAL A 255 -1.18 13.35 -13.47
C VAL A 255 -1.21 11.85 -13.18
N ILE A 256 -0.14 11.13 -13.49
CA ILE A 256 -0.01 9.69 -13.17
C ILE A 256 -0.01 9.49 -11.64
N LEU A 257 0.67 10.36 -10.88
CA LEU A 257 0.62 10.34 -9.41
C LEU A 257 -0.80 10.55 -8.87
N LEU A 258 -1.58 11.47 -9.46
CA LEU A 258 -2.98 11.67 -9.09
C LEU A 258 -3.80 10.39 -9.32
N PHE A 259 -3.64 9.73 -10.46
CA PHE A 259 -4.29 8.44 -10.71
C PHE A 259 -3.80 7.35 -9.75
N TYR A 260 -2.52 7.35 -9.38
CA TYR A 260 -1.94 6.43 -8.39
C TYR A 260 -2.60 6.62 -7.02
N ILE A 261 -2.78 7.86 -6.56
CA ILE A 261 -3.45 8.17 -5.28
C ILE A 261 -4.92 7.72 -5.30
N ILE A 262 -5.66 8.09 -6.35
CA ILE A 262 -7.09 7.75 -6.48
C ILE A 262 -7.28 6.23 -6.55
N SER A 263 -6.48 5.54 -7.37
CA SER A 263 -6.54 4.08 -7.45
C SER A 263 -6.18 3.43 -6.12
N GLY A 264 -5.25 4.02 -5.35
CA GLY A 264 -4.89 3.60 -4.00
C GLY A 264 -6.11 3.44 -3.08
N VAL A 265 -7.08 4.37 -3.11
CA VAL A 265 -8.31 4.26 -2.31
C VAL A 265 -9.07 2.97 -2.60
N PHE A 266 -9.26 2.65 -3.87
CA PHE A 266 -9.98 1.45 -4.29
C PHE A 266 -9.17 0.19 -4.00
N VAL A 267 -7.89 0.18 -4.36
CA VAL A 267 -6.98 -0.96 -4.11
C VAL A 267 -6.98 -1.34 -2.64
N ASN A 268 -6.81 -0.36 -1.76
CA ASN A 268 -6.78 -0.60 -0.32
C ASN A 268 -8.14 -1.07 0.22
N PHE A 269 -9.26 -0.57 -0.31
CA PHE A 269 -10.58 -1.12 0.02
C PHE A 269 -10.70 -2.61 -0.35
N PHE A 270 -10.28 -3.00 -1.55
CA PHE A 270 -10.33 -4.41 -1.96
C PHE A 270 -9.41 -5.28 -1.11
N VAL A 271 -8.16 -4.85 -0.89
CA VAL A 271 -7.15 -5.61 -0.14
C VAL A 271 -7.62 -5.86 1.29
N TYR A 272 -7.95 -4.80 2.04
CA TYR A 272 -8.32 -4.94 3.44
C TYR A 272 -9.75 -5.44 3.64
N GLY A 273 -10.67 -5.12 2.74
CA GLY A 273 -12.03 -5.68 2.77
C GLY A 273 -12.06 -7.18 2.52
N ALA A 274 -11.26 -7.66 1.56
CA ALA A 274 -11.12 -9.09 1.33
C ALA A 274 -10.41 -9.76 2.52
N ALA A 275 -9.37 -9.14 3.07
CA ALA A 275 -8.69 -9.68 4.24
C ALA A 275 -9.64 -9.85 5.44
N VAL A 276 -10.48 -8.86 5.74
CA VAL A 276 -11.48 -8.93 6.82
C VAL A 276 -12.51 -10.04 6.58
N LEU A 277 -13.04 -10.14 5.35
CA LEU A 277 -14.02 -11.18 5.01
C LEU A 277 -13.41 -12.58 5.09
N LEU A 278 -12.19 -12.75 4.60
CA LEU A 278 -11.49 -14.02 4.65
C LEU A 278 -11.14 -14.39 6.08
N TYR A 279 -10.62 -13.45 6.86
CA TYR A 279 -10.29 -13.67 8.26
C TYR A 279 -11.50 -14.26 9.02
N ARG A 280 -12.66 -13.62 8.90
CA ARG A 280 -13.90 -14.07 9.56
C ARG A 280 -14.47 -15.40 9.06
N ARG A 281 -14.23 -15.75 7.79
CA ARG A 281 -14.74 -17.00 7.20
C ARG A 281 -13.79 -18.18 7.41
N LEU A 282 -12.56 -17.91 7.85
CA LEU A 282 -11.52 -18.91 8.08
C LEU A 282 -11.36 -19.29 9.56
N GLU A 283 -11.92 -18.48 10.47
CA GLU A 283 -12.23 -18.84 11.86
C GLU A 283 -13.36 -19.87 11.95
#